data_AF-A0A525DA67-F1
#
_entry.id   AF-A0A525DA67-F1
#
_cell.length_a   1.000
_cell.length_b   1.000
_cell.length_c   1.000
_cell.angle_alpha   90.00
_cell.angle_beta   90.00
_cell.angle_gamma   90.00
#
_symmetry.space_group_name_H-M   'P 1'
#
loop_
_entity.id
_entity.type
_entity.pdbx_description
1 polymer ?
#
loop_
_entity_poly.entity_id
_entity_poly.type
_entity_poly.pdbx_seq_one_letter_code
_entity_poly.pdbx_strand_id
1 'polypeptide(L)'
;MRRAWLWLQPAAFTAFFLLIVCDISWAVTFPIPSLELNVETATSPEEVAVVLEIIALLTVLALAPAILILMTPFTRLVVVFHFLRQAMGRQSSPPNQVIIGLALFMTFFIIKPVATEIYDTALNPYLDRQIGYEEAFENAQLPIKKFLLVNTREADLALFVKGADMKKPNTRDEVSLIVLIPAYVISELKTAFIIGFVLYIPFLVIDMVVASVLLAMGMMMLPPIMISLPFKLMLFVLVDGWHILSGSLLKSFGV
;
A
#
# COMPACT_ATOMS: atom_id res chain seq x y z
N MET A 1 3.25 17.37 -51.78
CA MET A 1 4.05 16.17 -51.41
C MET A 1 5.15 16.41 -50.35
N ARG A 2 5.17 17.52 -49.58
CA ARG A 2 6.20 17.76 -48.53
C ARG A 2 5.69 17.79 -47.07
N ARG A 3 4.37 17.71 -46.84
CA ARG A 3 3.78 17.75 -45.47
C ARG A 3 3.57 16.38 -44.81
N ALA A 4 3.56 15.29 -45.58
CA ALA A 4 3.39 13.94 -45.03
C ALA A 4 4.68 13.41 -44.33
N TRP A 5 5.86 13.94 -44.68
CA TRP A 5 7.13 13.50 -44.11
C TRP A 5 7.31 13.97 -42.66
N LEU A 6 6.83 15.16 -42.30
CA LEU A 6 6.99 15.72 -40.95
C LEU A 6 6.19 14.97 -39.87
N TRP A 7 5.13 14.24 -40.23
CA TRP A 7 4.35 13.41 -39.29
C TRP A 7 4.88 11.98 -39.14
N LEU A 8 5.73 11.52 -40.06
CA LEU A 8 6.38 10.20 -39.99
C LEU A 8 7.60 10.21 -39.06
N GLN A 9 8.22 11.36 -38.81
CA GLN A 9 9.37 11.48 -37.92
C GLN A 9 9.06 11.15 -36.44
N PRO A 10 7.98 11.66 -35.81
CA PRO A 10 7.67 11.30 -34.43
C PRO A 10 7.16 9.86 -34.29
N ALA A 11 6.42 9.33 -35.28
CA ALA A 11 5.94 7.94 -35.27
C ALA A 11 7.09 6.92 -35.47
N ALA A 12 8.07 7.25 -36.30
CA ALA A 12 9.29 6.46 -36.44
C ALA A 12 10.17 6.56 -35.18
N PHE A 13 10.23 7.72 -34.53
CA PHE A 13 10.96 7.87 -33.27
C PHE A 13 10.30 7.12 -32.10
N THR A 14 8.96 7.13 -31.99
CA THR A 14 8.26 6.35 -30.97
C THR A 14 8.32 4.85 -31.24
N ALA A 15 8.26 4.42 -32.51
CA ALA A 15 8.48 3.01 -32.87
C ALA A 15 9.94 2.57 -32.62
N PHE A 16 10.92 3.42 -32.90
CA PHE A 16 12.33 3.15 -32.61
C PHE A 16 12.62 3.15 -31.10
N PHE A 17 11.95 4.02 -30.33
CA PHE A 17 12.05 4.02 -28.86
C PHE A 17 11.35 2.80 -28.24
N LEU A 18 10.22 2.34 -28.79
CA LEU A 18 9.55 1.10 -28.37
C LEU A 18 10.35 -0.16 -28.72
N LEU A 19 11.07 -0.15 -29.85
CA LEU A 19 11.96 -1.25 -30.25
C LEU A 19 13.24 -1.29 -29.39
N ILE A 20 13.82 -0.14 -29.06
CA ILE A 20 14.99 -0.07 -28.16
C ILE A 20 14.63 -0.46 -26.71
N VAL A 21 13.43 -0.11 -26.23
CA VAL A 21 13.01 -0.48 -24.87
C VAL A 21 12.71 -1.97 -24.75
N CYS A 22 12.38 -2.67 -25.86
CA CYS A 22 12.21 -4.12 -25.85
C CYS A 22 13.55 -4.87 -25.68
N ASP A 23 14.64 -4.32 -26.23
CA ASP A 23 16.00 -4.88 -26.13
C ASP A 23 16.71 -4.60 -24.80
N ILE A 24 16.13 -3.81 -23.90
CA ILE A 24 16.62 -3.70 -22.50
C ILE A 24 16.01 -4.79 -21.60
N SER A 25 15.35 -5.80 -22.20
CA SER A 25 15.28 -7.13 -21.58
C SER A 25 16.67 -7.77 -21.58
N TRP A 26 17.63 -7.14 -20.90
CA TRP A 26 18.76 -7.85 -20.34
C TRP A 26 18.14 -8.84 -19.37
N ALA A 27 17.93 -10.06 -19.86
CA ALA A 27 18.02 -11.23 -19.03
C ALA A 27 19.41 -11.19 -18.40
N VAL A 28 19.54 -10.41 -17.31
CA VAL A 28 20.56 -10.65 -16.31
C VAL A 28 20.25 -12.06 -15.86
N THR A 29 20.97 -13.02 -16.42
CA THR A 29 21.12 -14.34 -15.83
C THR A 29 21.81 -14.06 -14.50
N PHE A 30 21.02 -13.75 -13.48
CA PHE A 30 21.45 -13.99 -12.13
C PHE A 30 21.91 -15.44 -12.14
N PRO A 31 23.16 -15.75 -11.75
CA PRO A 31 23.54 -17.12 -11.44
C PRO A 31 22.75 -17.49 -10.18
N ILE A 32 21.46 -17.74 -10.38
CA ILE A 32 20.60 -18.40 -9.40
C ILE A 32 21.20 -19.80 -9.37
N PRO A 33 21.70 -20.26 -8.20
CA PRO A 33 22.08 -21.66 -8.05
C PRO A 33 20.92 -22.49 -8.59
N SER A 34 21.18 -23.44 -9.49
CA SER A 34 20.14 -24.31 -10.03
C SER A 34 19.50 -25.04 -8.85
N LEU A 35 18.32 -24.58 -8.43
CA LEU A 35 17.52 -25.24 -7.42
C LEU A 35 16.76 -26.35 -8.14
N GLU A 36 17.47 -27.46 -8.38
CA GLU A 36 16.85 -28.68 -8.91
C GLU A 36 16.02 -29.29 -7.78
N LEU A 37 14.71 -29.01 -7.80
CA LEU A 37 13.74 -29.69 -6.96
C LEU A 37 13.51 -31.10 -7.52
N ASN A 38 14.50 -31.96 -7.33
CA ASN A 38 14.38 -33.37 -7.68
C ASN A 38 13.57 -34.07 -6.59
N VAL A 39 12.29 -34.31 -6.87
CA VAL A 39 11.39 -35.05 -5.97
C VAL A 39 11.64 -36.54 -6.18
N GLU A 40 12.77 -37.03 -5.66
CA GLU A 40 13.03 -38.46 -5.57
C GLU A 40 12.18 -39.08 -4.45
N THR A 41 11.88 -40.37 -4.55
CA THR A 41 11.22 -41.09 -3.45
C THR A 41 12.14 -41.06 -2.23
N ALA A 42 11.79 -40.26 -1.22
CA ALA A 42 12.59 -40.07 -0.03
C ALA A 42 12.95 -41.41 0.62
N THR A 43 14.26 -41.67 0.71
CA THR A 43 14.79 -42.92 1.27
C THR A 43 15.01 -42.80 2.78
N SER A 44 15.01 -41.57 3.32
CA SER A 44 15.19 -41.27 4.73
C SER A 44 14.13 -40.26 5.25
N PRO A 45 13.72 -40.33 6.53
CA PRO A 45 12.84 -39.32 7.14
C PRO A 45 13.39 -37.89 7.14
N GLU A 46 14.71 -37.74 7.06
CA GLU A 46 15.42 -36.45 7.06
C GLU A 46 15.25 -35.71 5.72
N GLU A 47 15.27 -36.43 4.59
CA GLU A 47 14.97 -35.86 3.26
C GLU A 47 13.54 -35.29 3.18
N VAL A 48 12.57 -35.98 3.79
CA VAL A 48 11.17 -35.51 3.86
C VAL A 48 11.08 -34.22 4.69
N ALA A 49 11.81 -34.12 5.79
CA ALA A 49 11.81 -32.92 6.65
C ALA A 49 12.34 -31.69 5.91
N VAL A 50 13.45 -31.83 5.17
CA VAL A 50 14.03 -30.72 4.37
C VAL A 50 13.08 -30.26 3.27
N VAL A 51 12.43 -31.18 2.56
CA VAL A 51 11.43 -30.83 1.53
C VAL A 51 10.25 -30.08 2.15
N LEU A 52 9.75 -30.53 3.30
CA LEU A 52 8.68 -29.83 4.02
C LEU A 52 9.09 -28.43 4.49
N GLU A 53 10.32 -28.25 4.96
CA GLU A 53 10.86 -26.96 5.38
C GLU A 53 10.97 -25.97 4.19
N ILE A 54 11.44 -26.44 3.02
CA ILE A 54 11.49 -25.63 1.80
C ILE A 54 10.07 -25.23 1.36
N ILE A 55 9.12 -26.17 1.38
CA ILE A 55 7.71 -25.86 1.03
C ILE A 55 7.13 -24.83 2.00
N ALA A 56 7.41 -24.96 3.30
CA ALA A 56 6.97 -23.99 4.30
C ALA A 56 7.59 -22.60 4.05
N LEU A 57 8.89 -22.54 3.74
CA LEU A 57 9.59 -21.30 3.42
C LEU A 57 9.00 -20.61 2.18
N LEU A 58 8.76 -21.37 1.10
CA LEU A 58 8.14 -20.85 -0.12
C LEU A 58 6.72 -20.33 0.13
N THR A 59 5.97 -21.00 1.01
CA THR A 59 4.63 -20.57 1.41
C THR A 59 4.67 -19.24 2.15
N VAL A 60 5.59 -19.09 3.11
CA VAL A 60 5.80 -17.83 3.84
C VAL A 60 6.24 -16.72 2.88
N LEU A 61 7.16 -17.02 1.95
CA LEU A 61 7.65 -16.06 0.97
C LEU A 61 6.53 -15.58 0.03
N ALA A 62 5.61 -16.46 -0.37
CA ALA A 62 4.45 -16.09 -1.18
C ALA A 62 3.48 -15.15 -0.43
N LEU A 63 3.35 -15.29 0.90
CA LEU A 63 2.51 -14.44 1.74
C LEU A 63 3.21 -13.15 2.20
N ALA A 64 4.53 -13.09 2.16
CA ALA A 64 5.33 -11.97 2.66
C ALA A 64 4.87 -10.59 2.12
N PRO A 65 4.58 -10.40 0.82
CA PRO A 65 4.13 -9.10 0.31
C PRO A 65 2.82 -8.63 0.95
N ALA A 66 1.88 -9.55 1.18
CA ALA A 66 0.59 -9.24 1.81
C ALA A 66 0.78 -8.86 3.28
N ILE A 67 1.62 -9.60 4.00
CA ILE A 67 1.96 -9.32 5.40
C ILE A 67 2.61 -7.94 5.52
N LEU A 68 3.59 -7.63 4.66
CA LEU A 68 4.23 -6.33 4.62
C LEU A 68 3.24 -5.20 4.32
N ILE A 69 2.30 -5.38 3.40
CA ILE A 69 1.27 -4.37 3.14
C ILE A 69 0.39 -4.11 4.38
N LEU A 70 0.04 -5.16 5.12
CA LEU A 70 -0.83 -5.05 6.30
C LEU A 70 -0.11 -4.48 7.53
N MET A 71 1.20 -4.65 7.64
CA MET A 71 2.01 -4.14 8.75
C MET A 71 2.53 -2.71 8.52
N THR A 72 2.05 -2.02 7.49
CA THR A 72 2.58 -0.72 7.04
C THR A 72 1.46 0.30 6.79
N PRO A 73 1.77 1.60 6.61
CA PRO A 73 0.81 2.65 6.25
C PRO A 73 -0.05 2.39 5.01
N PHE A 74 0.37 1.44 4.15
CA PHE A 74 -0.18 1.25 2.82
C PHE A 74 -1.71 1.14 2.82
N THR A 75 -2.27 0.38 3.77
CA THR A 75 -3.72 0.14 3.88
C THR A 75 -4.50 1.44 3.99
N ARG A 76 -4.09 2.38 4.85
CA ARG A 76 -4.78 3.66 4.99
C ARG A 76 -4.64 4.52 3.74
N LEU A 77 -3.42 4.59 3.18
CA LEU A 77 -3.14 5.39 1.98
C LEU A 77 -3.98 4.94 0.78
N VAL A 78 -3.95 3.65 0.46
CA VAL A 78 -4.67 3.12 -0.72
C VAL A 78 -6.17 3.30 -0.59
N VAL A 79 -6.74 3.11 0.61
CA VAL A 79 -8.18 3.29 0.86
C VAL A 79 -8.57 4.76 0.71
N VAL A 80 -7.81 5.68 1.30
CA VAL A 80 -8.11 7.12 1.19
C VAL A 80 -8.02 7.61 -0.26
N PHE A 81 -6.98 7.21 -1.00
CA PHE A 81 -6.87 7.56 -2.42
C PHE A 81 -7.98 6.93 -3.26
N HIS A 82 -8.43 5.72 -2.92
CA HIS A 82 -9.58 5.09 -3.57
C HIS A 82 -10.87 5.90 -3.34
N PHE A 83 -11.13 6.34 -2.10
CA PHE A 83 -12.26 7.22 -1.79
C PHE A 83 -12.20 8.54 -2.57
N LEU A 84 -11.03 9.17 -2.64
CA LEU A 84 -10.85 10.39 -3.43
C LEU A 84 -11.21 10.15 -4.90
N ARG A 85 -10.68 9.07 -5.50
CA ARG A 85 -10.99 8.72 -6.89
C ARG A 85 -12.49 8.57 -7.10
N GLN A 86 -13.17 7.83 -6.23
CA GLN A 86 -14.61 7.61 -6.31
C GLN A 86 -15.40 8.91 -6.17
N ALA A 87 -14.97 9.81 -5.29
CA ALA A 87 -15.62 11.09 -5.03
C ALA A 87 -15.54 12.06 -6.21
N MET A 88 -14.37 12.12 -6.88
CA MET A 88 -14.16 12.97 -8.06
C MET A 88 -15.02 12.52 -9.24
N GLY A 89 -15.24 11.22 -9.43
CA GLY A 89 -16.19 10.72 -10.41
C GLY A 89 -15.94 9.28 -10.83
N ARG A 90 -16.87 8.73 -11.61
CA ARG A 90 -16.84 7.32 -12.06
C ARG A 90 -15.94 7.07 -13.27
N GLN A 91 -15.25 8.09 -13.78
CA GLN A 91 -14.26 7.94 -14.85
C GLN A 91 -12.94 7.44 -14.26
N SER A 92 -12.29 6.50 -14.95
CA SER A 92 -11.13 5.71 -14.49
C SER A 92 -9.83 6.50 -14.27
N SER A 93 -9.91 7.82 -14.13
CA SER A 93 -8.77 8.70 -13.86
C SER A 93 -8.79 9.18 -12.40
N PRO A 94 -7.70 9.02 -11.63
CA PRO A 94 -6.44 8.37 -12.01
C PRO A 94 -6.54 6.84 -12.10
N PRO A 95 -5.71 6.18 -12.94
CA PRO A 95 -5.66 4.71 -13.01
C PRO A 95 -5.31 4.08 -11.67
N ASN A 96 -5.86 2.89 -11.37
CA ASN A 96 -5.58 2.17 -10.12
C ASN A 96 -4.08 1.94 -9.88
N GLN A 97 -3.32 1.68 -10.95
CA GLN A 97 -1.86 1.51 -10.89
C GLN A 97 -1.15 2.76 -10.36
N VAL A 98 -1.61 3.96 -10.74
CA VAL A 98 -1.05 5.23 -10.26
C VAL A 98 -1.35 5.41 -8.78
N ILE A 99 -2.56 5.08 -8.34
CA ILE A 99 -2.95 5.15 -6.92
C ILE A 99 -2.12 4.19 -6.07
N ILE A 100 -1.98 2.95 -6.53
CA ILE A 100 -1.17 1.93 -5.84
C ILE A 100 0.29 2.37 -5.80
N GLY A 101 0.85 2.86 -6.91
CA GLY A 101 2.22 3.38 -6.97
C GLY A 101 2.44 4.54 -6.01
N LEU A 102 1.54 5.53 -6.00
CA LEU A 102 1.62 6.66 -5.06
C LEU A 102 1.55 6.19 -3.60
N ALA A 103 0.62 5.30 -3.28
CA ALA A 103 0.51 4.73 -1.93
C ALA A 103 1.80 4.01 -1.52
N LEU A 104 2.40 3.24 -2.43
CA LEU A 104 3.63 2.47 -2.16
C LEU A 104 4.84 3.39 -1.94
N PHE A 105 5.04 4.41 -2.77
CA PHE A 105 6.12 5.39 -2.57
C PHE A 105 5.93 6.21 -1.29
N MET A 106 4.70 6.60 -0.96
CA MET A 106 4.40 7.26 0.31
C MET A 106 4.64 6.33 1.51
N THR A 107 4.31 5.05 1.40
CA THR A 107 4.64 4.05 2.43
C THR A 107 6.13 4.00 2.68
N PHE A 108 6.97 3.90 1.64
CA PHE A 108 8.43 3.91 1.80
C PHE A 108 8.94 5.19 2.45
N PHE A 109 8.36 6.34 2.10
CA PHE A 109 8.72 7.61 2.72
C PHE A 109 8.39 7.63 4.22
N ILE A 110 7.21 7.16 4.61
CA ILE A 110 6.75 7.13 6.01
C ILE A 110 7.53 6.09 6.84
N ILE A 111 7.86 4.95 6.24
CA ILE A 111 8.55 3.85 6.93
C ILE A 111 10.05 4.02 7.02
N LYS A 112 10.65 4.95 6.26
CA LYS A 112 12.09 5.21 6.28
C LYS A 112 12.73 5.15 7.69
N PRO A 113 12.24 5.83 8.74
CA PRO A 113 12.84 5.74 10.08
C PRO A 113 12.77 4.34 10.70
N VAL A 114 11.65 3.63 10.55
CA VAL A 114 11.49 2.24 11.02
C VAL A 114 12.47 1.31 10.28
N ALA A 115 12.58 1.45 8.96
CA ALA A 115 13.51 0.66 8.15
C ALA A 115 14.98 0.95 8.52
N THR A 116 15.30 2.21 8.84
CA THR A 116 16.64 2.60 9.29
C THR A 116 16.96 1.98 10.65
N GLU A 117 16.01 2.03 11.60
CA GLU A 117 16.19 1.42 12.92
C GLU A 117 16.36 -0.10 12.84
N ILE A 118 15.63 -0.79 11.97
CA ILE A 118 15.82 -2.22 11.69
C ILE A 118 17.21 -2.48 11.09
N TYR A 119 17.63 -1.64 10.15
CA TYR A 119 18.94 -1.78 9.51
C TYR A 119 20.07 -1.67 10.55
N ASP A 120 20.02 -0.65 11.40
CA ASP A 120 21.08 -0.35 12.37
C ASP A 120 21.12 -1.33 13.55
N THR A 121 19.95 -1.77 14.04
CA THR A 121 19.86 -2.58 15.28
C THR A 121 19.80 -4.10 15.04
N ALA A 122 19.38 -4.54 13.85
CA ALA A 122 19.22 -5.95 13.54
C ALA A 122 20.06 -6.39 12.34
N LEU A 123 19.93 -5.74 11.19
CA LEU A 123 20.56 -6.25 9.96
C LEU A 123 22.08 -6.05 9.97
N ASN A 124 22.56 -4.85 10.29
CA ASN A 124 23.99 -4.54 10.26
C ASN A 124 24.79 -5.39 11.28
N PRO A 125 24.37 -5.50 12.57
CA PRO A 125 25.07 -6.35 13.53
C PRO A 125 25.02 -7.84 13.18
N TYR A 126 23.94 -8.31 12.54
CA TYR A 126 23.84 -9.69 12.05
C TYR A 126 24.81 -9.96 10.90
N LEU A 127 24.91 -9.05 9.94
CA LEU A 127 25.86 -9.16 8.82
C LEU A 127 27.32 -9.11 9.30
N ASP A 128 27.58 -8.30 10.33
CA ASP A 128 28.88 -8.23 11.01
C ASP A 128 29.14 -9.40 11.96
N ARG A 129 28.22 -10.37 12.06
CA ARG A 129 28.28 -11.54 12.94
C ARG A 129 28.43 -11.21 14.43
N GLN A 130 27.96 -10.03 14.84
CA GLN A 130 27.97 -9.59 16.23
C GLN A 130 26.82 -10.20 17.04
N ILE A 131 25.70 -10.49 16.37
CA ILE A 131 24.50 -11.11 16.96
C ILE A 131 24.07 -12.35 16.17
N GLY A 132 23.37 -13.27 16.84
CA GLY A 132 22.74 -14.43 16.20
C GLY A 132 21.47 -14.07 15.41
N TYR A 133 20.96 -15.02 14.64
CA TYR A 133 19.70 -14.85 13.89
C TYR A 133 18.50 -14.56 14.81
N GLU A 134 18.41 -15.25 15.94
CA GLU A 134 17.32 -15.12 16.91
C GLU A 134 17.28 -13.70 17.50
N GLU A 135 18.42 -13.18 17.94
CA GLU A 135 18.55 -11.83 18.48
C GLU A 135 18.30 -10.76 17.40
N ALA A 136 18.79 -10.97 16.18
CA ALA A 136 18.50 -10.08 15.06
C ALA A 136 16.98 -10.02 14.76
N PHE A 137 16.30 -11.17 14.82
CA PHE A 137 14.86 -11.25 14.61
C PHE A 137 14.07 -10.57 15.73
N GLU A 138 14.49 -10.71 16.99
CA GLU A 138 13.87 -9.99 18.12
C GLU A 138 14.08 -8.48 18.01
N ASN A 139 15.29 -8.03 17.70
CA ASN A 139 15.62 -6.61 17.51
C ASN A 139 14.84 -5.98 16.35
N ALA A 140 14.66 -6.70 15.24
CA ALA A 140 13.91 -6.21 14.09
C ALA A 140 12.40 -6.03 14.36
N GLN A 141 11.83 -6.83 15.27
CA GLN A 141 10.41 -6.75 15.61
C GLN A 141 10.06 -5.52 16.45
N LEU A 142 10.97 -5.04 17.29
CA LEU A 142 10.75 -3.91 18.20
C LEU A 142 10.31 -2.62 17.48
N PRO A 143 11.04 -2.10 16.46
CA PRO A 143 10.65 -0.88 15.77
C PRO A 143 9.32 -1.04 15.02
N ILE A 144 9.05 -2.22 14.45
CA ILE A 144 7.78 -2.52 13.79
C ILE A 144 6.63 -2.49 14.81
N LYS A 145 6.80 -3.16 15.95
CA LYS A 145 5.82 -3.21 17.03
C LYS A 145 5.52 -1.80 17.56
N LYS A 146 6.55 -0.98 17.77
CA LYS A 146 6.42 0.42 18.19
C LYS A 146 5.60 1.23 17.18
N PHE A 147 5.92 1.11 15.89
CA PHE A 147 5.18 1.78 14.82
C PHE A 147 3.69 1.38 14.81
N LEU A 148 3.41 0.07 14.91
CA LEU A 148 2.04 -0.45 14.95
C LEU A 148 1.29 0.06 16.19
N LEU A 149 1.92 0.05 17.37
CA LEU A 149 1.30 0.48 18.63
C LEU A 149 0.90 1.96 18.63
N VAL A 150 1.79 2.84 18.12
CA VAL A 150 1.54 4.28 18.02
C VAL A 150 0.33 4.58 17.11
N ASN A 151 0.17 3.79 16.04
CA ASN A 151 -0.90 3.98 15.06
C ASN A 151 -2.16 3.13 15.35
N THR A 152 -2.15 2.29 16.38
CA THR A 152 -3.30 1.48 16.79
C THR A 152 -4.10 2.19 17.89
N ARG A 153 -5.43 2.22 17.74
CA ARG A 153 -6.32 2.81 18.74
C ARG A 153 -6.47 1.85 19.92
N GLU A 154 -6.50 2.40 21.14
CA GLU A 154 -6.62 1.59 22.37
C GLU A 154 -7.90 0.75 22.42
N ALA A 155 -9.02 1.31 21.95
CA ALA A 155 -10.30 0.61 21.88
C ALA A 155 -10.24 -0.61 20.95
N ASP A 156 -9.58 -0.47 19.79
CA ASP A 156 -9.45 -1.54 18.80
C ASP A 156 -8.45 -2.60 19.30
N LEU A 157 -7.36 -2.19 19.97
CA LEU A 157 -6.43 -3.11 20.65
C LEU A 157 -7.13 -3.91 21.76
N ALA A 158 -7.93 -3.24 22.60
CA ALA A 158 -8.66 -3.86 23.69
C ALA A 158 -9.69 -4.90 23.20
N LEU A 159 -10.27 -4.71 22.01
CA LEU A 159 -11.18 -5.68 21.41
C LEU A 159 -10.47 -7.02 21.15
N PHE A 160 -9.29 -6.99 20.54
CA PHE A 160 -8.55 -8.22 20.22
C PHE A 160 -7.87 -8.83 21.45
N VAL A 161 -7.42 -8.03 22.41
CA VAL A 161 -6.90 -8.56 23.70
C VAL A 161 -7.99 -9.33 24.44
N LYS A 162 -9.22 -8.79 24.49
CA LYS A 162 -10.38 -9.49 25.08
C LYS A 162 -10.76 -10.74 24.30
N GLY A 163 -10.75 -10.66 22.96
CA GLY A 163 -11.08 -11.80 22.10
C GLY A 163 -10.09 -12.96 22.18
N ALA A 164 -8.82 -12.67 22.47
CA ALA A 164 -7.77 -13.67 22.65
C ALA A 164 -7.71 -14.28 24.07
N ASP A 165 -8.64 -13.92 24.96
CA ASP A 165 -8.68 -14.32 26.38
C ASP A 165 -7.33 -14.14 27.12
N MET A 166 -6.55 -13.15 26.69
CA MET A 166 -5.26 -12.85 27.30
C MET A 166 -5.47 -12.08 28.59
N LYS A 167 -4.62 -12.36 29.60
CA LYS A 167 -4.50 -11.46 30.76
C LYS A 167 -4.22 -10.05 30.26
N LYS A 168 -4.96 -9.09 30.82
CA LYS A 168 -4.80 -7.68 30.47
C LYS A 168 -3.32 -7.29 30.64
N PRO A 169 -2.61 -6.93 29.56
CA PRO A 169 -1.21 -6.55 29.66
C PRO A 169 -1.09 -5.25 30.46
N ASN A 170 -0.02 -5.14 31.24
CA ASN A 170 0.21 -3.96 32.08
C ASN A 170 0.67 -2.76 31.24
N THR A 171 1.40 -3.05 30.16
CA THR A 171 1.92 -2.07 29.21
C THR A 171 1.62 -2.45 27.77
N ARG A 172 1.46 -1.45 26.90
CA ARG A 172 1.14 -1.65 25.47
C ARG A 172 2.20 -2.49 24.75
N ASP A 173 3.43 -2.46 25.23
CA ASP A 173 4.58 -3.19 24.69
C ASP A 173 4.56 -4.70 25.00
N GLU A 174 3.70 -5.18 25.89
CA GLU A 174 3.58 -6.63 26.19
C GLU A 174 2.68 -7.36 25.18
N VAL A 175 1.95 -6.64 24.33
CA VAL A 175 0.99 -7.25 23.40
C VAL A 175 1.71 -8.04 22.30
N SER A 176 1.30 -9.28 22.05
CA SER A 176 1.84 -10.09 20.94
C SER A 176 1.48 -9.51 19.57
N LEU A 177 2.37 -9.65 18.58
CA LEU A 177 2.14 -9.25 17.18
C LEU A 177 0.87 -9.91 16.60
N ILE A 178 0.53 -11.13 17.02
CA ILE A 178 -0.67 -11.86 16.58
C ILE A 178 -1.95 -11.07 16.90
N VAL A 179 -1.96 -10.33 18.01
CA VAL A 179 -3.11 -9.52 18.45
C VAL A 179 -2.99 -8.09 17.93
N LEU A 180 -1.78 -7.56 17.88
CA LEU A 180 -1.52 -6.19 17.45
C LEU A 180 -1.79 -5.97 15.95
N ILE A 181 -1.36 -6.88 15.08
CA ILE A 181 -1.53 -6.75 13.62
C ILE A 181 -3.01 -6.61 13.22
N PRO A 182 -3.93 -7.51 13.61
CA PRO A 182 -5.34 -7.34 13.25
C PRO A 182 -5.98 -6.09 13.89
N ALA A 183 -5.59 -5.73 15.13
CA ALA A 183 -6.05 -4.50 15.77
C ALA A 183 -5.60 -3.24 15.02
N TYR A 184 -4.35 -3.23 14.54
CA TYR A 184 -3.79 -2.17 13.71
C TYR A 184 -4.57 -2.05 12.40
N VAL A 185 -4.78 -3.15 11.68
CA VAL A 185 -5.50 -3.14 10.40
C VAL A 185 -6.91 -2.56 10.55
N ILE A 186 -7.64 -2.94 11.62
CA ILE A 186 -8.96 -2.36 11.90
C ILE A 186 -8.87 -0.86 12.23
N SER A 187 -7.87 -0.46 13.03
CA SER A 187 -7.63 0.96 13.36
C SER A 187 -7.34 1.81 12.12
N GLU A 188 -6.51 1.28 11.21
CA GLU A 188 -6.15 1.91 9.94
C GLU A 188 -7.35 2.03 9.01
N LEU A 189 -8.12 0.94 8.83
CA LEU A 189 -9.33 0.96 8.01
C LEU A 189 -10.34 1.97 8.54
N LYS A 190 -10.60 1.98 9.85
CA LYS A 190 -11.52 2.95 10.48
C LYS A 190 -11.08 4.39 10.22
N THR A 191 -9.78 4.66 10.41
CA THR A 191 -9.22 6.00 10.18
C THR A 191 -9.29 6.38 8.70
N ALA A 192 -8.97 5.45 7.79
CA ALA A 192 -9.05 5.66 6.35
C ALA A 192 -10.47 5.96 5.87
N PHE A 193 -11.46 5.25 6.40
CA PHE A 193 -12.87 5.49 6.09
C PHE A 193 -13.37 6.83 6.63
N ILE A 194 -12.94 7.23 7.83
CA ILE A 194 -13.28 8.57 8.37
C ILE A 194 -12.70 9.66 7.46
N ILE A 195 -11.41 9.56 7.11
CA ILE A 195 -10.77 10.52 6.19
C ILE A 195 -11.47 10.51 4.82
N GLY A 196 -11.71 9.33 4.26
CA GLY A 196 -12.39 9.16 2.98
C GLY A 196 -13.79 9.77 2.98
N PHE A 197 -14.56 9.59 4.06
CA PHE A 197 -15.88 10.19 4.21
C PHE A 197 -15.82 11.72 4.25
N VAL A 198 -14.91 12.29 5.06
CA VAL A 198 -14.71 13.75 5.14
C VAL A 198 -14.32 14.33 3.79
N LEU A 199 -13.44 13.65 3.04
CA LEU A 199 -13.09 14.05 1.67
C LEU A 199 -14.28 13.98 0.71
N TYR A 200 -15.23 13.07 0.93
CA TYR A 200 -16.39 12.87 0.07
C TYR A 200 -17.42 14.01 0.19
N ILE A 201 -17.55 14.62 1.37
CA ILE A 201 -18.56 15.65 1.68
C ILE A 201 -18.60 16.81 0.67
N PRO A 202 -17.50 17.53 0.36
CA PRO A 202 -17.54 18.65 -0.58
C PRO A 202 -18.02 18.23 -1.98
N PHE A 203 -17.62 17.05 -2.46
CA PHE A 203 -18.04 16.54 -3.77
C PHE A 203 -19.52 16.15 -3.78
N LEU A 204 -20.02 15.58 -2.69
CA LEU A 204 -21.43 15.24 -2.51
C LEU A 204 -22.30 16.50 -2.54
N VAL A 205 -21.87 17.58 -1.89
CA VAL A 205 -22.57 18.87 -1.92
C VAL A 205 -22.68 19.39 -3.36
N ILE A 206 -21.61 19.31 -4.16
CA ILE A 206 -21.66 19.69 -5.58
C ILE A 206 -22.67 18.82 -6.33
N ASP A 207 -22.68 17.51 -6.13
CA ASP A 207 -23.65 16.62 -6.78
C ASP A 207 -25.09 16.98 -6.45
N MET A 208 -25.38 17.26 -5.17
CA MET A 208 -26.73 17.64 -4.73
C MET A 208 -27.18 18.99 -5.31
N VAL A 209 -26.28 19.97 -5.36
CA VAL A 209 -26.56 21.30 -5.93
C VAL A 209 -26.78 21.21 -7.44
N VAL A 210 -25.93 20.48 -8.17
CA VAL A 210 -26.10 20.32 -9.63
C VAL A 210 -27.38 19.55 -9.94
N ALA A 211 -27.69 18.50 -9.19
CA ALA A 211 -28.92 17.73 -9.38
C ALA A 211 -30.18 18.58 -9.15
N SER A 212 -30.21 19.42 -8.11
CA SER A 212 -31.38 20.28 -7.84
C SER A 212 -31.58 21.35 -8.92
N VAL A 213 -30.49 21.91 -9.45
CA VAL A 213 -30.55 22.88 -10.57
C VAL A 213 -31.04 22.21 -11.86
N LEU A 214 -30.53 21.03 -12.20
CA LEU A 214 -30.98 20.28 -13.39
C LEU A 214 -32.45 19.89 -13.30
N LEU A 215 -32.90 19.48 -12.11
CA LEU A 215 -34.31 19.16 -11.85
C LEU A 215 -35.20 20.41 -12.03
N ALA A 216 -34.76 21.56 -11.53
CA ALA A 216 -35.48 22.82 -11.68
C ALA A 216 -35.57 23.28 -13.15
N MET A 217 -34.58 22.96 -13.98
CA MET A 217 -34.59 23.21 -15.44
C MET A 217 -35.45 22.19 -16.22
N GLY A 218 -35.99 21.16 -15.57
CA GLY A 218 -36.78 20.11 -16.23
C GLY A 218 -35.93 19.07 -16.98
N MET A 219 -34.60 19.07 -16.82
CA MET A 219 -33.70 18.14 -17.51
C MET A 219 -33.54 16.82 -16.74
N MET A 220 -34.63 16.04 -16.63
CA MET A 220 -34.64 14.77 -15.88
C MET A 220 -33.84 13.64 -16.55
N MET A 221 -33.56 13.75 -17.86
CA MET A 221 -32.93 12.70 -18.67
C MET A 221 -31.39 12.71 -18.62
N LEU A 222 -30.77 13.81 -18.19
CA LEU A 222 -29.32 13.93 -18.10
C LEU A 222 -28.83 13.48 -16.72
N PRO A 223 -27.89 12.51 -16.63
CA PRO A 223 -27.32 12.11 -15.34
C PRO A 223 -26.60 13.30 -14.69
N PRO A 224 -27.00 13.76 -13.49
CA PRO A 224 -26.39 14.94 -12.85
C PRO A 224 -24.87 14.84 -12.67
N ILE A 225 -24.36 13.62 -12.51
CA ILE A 225 -22.93 13.35 -12.30
C ILE A 225 -22.05 13.76 -13.50
N MET A 226 -22.61 13.74 -14.71
CA MET A 226 -21.88 14.17 -15.92
C MET A 226 -21.64 15.67 -15.92
N ILE A 227 -22.59 16.43 -15.35
CA ILE A 227 -22.53 17.88 -15.26
C ILE A 227 -21.72 18.31 -14.04
N SER A 228 -21.77 17.58 -12.93
CA SER A 228 -21.01 17.90 -11.71
C SER A 228 -19.52 17.62 -11.83
N LEU A 229 -19.11 16.63 -12.65
CA LEU A 229 -17.71 16.20 -12.78
C LEU A 229 -16.72 17.35 -13.08
N PRO A 230 -16.93 18.22 -14.10
CA PRO A 230 -16.05 19.36 -14.34
C PRO A 230 -15.91 20.30 -13.13
N PHE A 231 -17.00 20.57 -12.41
CA PHE A 231 -16.97 21.42 -11.21
C PHE A 231 -16.17 20.79 -10.08
N LYS A 232 -16.29 19.47 -9.87
CA LYS A 232 -15.51 18.74 -8.88
C LYS A 232 -14.02 18.77 -9.18
N LEU A 233 -13.65 18.52 -10.43
CA LEU A 233 -12.26 18.55 -10.86
C LEU A 233 -11.69 19.97 -10.72
N MET A 234 -12.45 20.98 -11.12
CA MET A 234 -12.07 22.37 -10.97
C MET A 234 -11.85 22.73 -9.49
N LEU A 235 -12.79 22.40 -8.61
CA LEU A 235 -12.64 22.63 -7.17
C LEU A 235 -11.37 21.95 -6.64
N PHE A 236 -11.18 20.68 -6.96
CA PHE A 236 -10.06 19.89 -6.47
C PHE A 236 -8.70 20.43 -6.93
N VAL A 237 -8.61 20.88 -8.19
CA VAL A 237 -7.38 21.51 -8.73
C VAL A 237 -7.17 22.90 -8.13
N LEU A 238 -8.22 23.71 -7.97
CA LEU A 238 -8.13 25.07 -7.43
C LEU A 238 -7.63 25.11 -5.98
N VAL A 239 -7.99 24.11 -5.18
CA VAL A 239 -7.53 24.00 -3.79
C VAL A 239 -6.21 23.25 -3.65
N ASP A 240 -5.58 22.85 -4.75
CA ASP A 240 -4.42 21.96 -4.76
C ASP A 240 -4.63 20.69 -3.91
N GLY A 241 -5.72 19.98 -4.20
CA GLY A 241 -6.21 18.88 -3.38
C GLY A 241 -5.22 17.72 -3.23
N TRP A 242 -4.36 17.47 -4.23
CA TRP A 242 -3.29 16.47 -4.12
C TRP A 242 -2.26 16.86 -3.06
N HIS A 243 -1.80 18.12 -3.06
CA HIS A 243 -0.84 18.60 -2.07
C HIS A 243 -1.42 18.55 -0.66
N ILE A 244 -2.64 19.05 -0.47
CA ILE A 244 -3.32 19.03 0.84
C ILE A 244 -3.53 17.59 1.33
N LEU A 245 -3.97 16.69 0.46
CA LEU A 245 -4.25 15.31 0.82
C LEU A 245 -2.96 14.58 1.22
N SER A 246 -1.93 14.64 0.36
CA SER A 246 -0.65 13.99 0.64
C SER A 246 -0.02 14.55 1.92
N GLY A 247 -0.03 15.87 2.11
CA GLY A 247 0.49 16.50 3.33
C GLY A 247 -0.29 16.12 4.60
N SER A 248 -1.61 16.04 4.52
CA SER A 248 -2.45 15.62 5.66
C SER A 248 -2.25 14.13 5.99
N LEU A 249 -2.12 13.28 4.98
CA LEU A 249 -1.84 11.86 5.18
C LEU A 249 -0.48 11.63 5.83
N LEU A 250 0.57 12.33 5.39
CA LEU A 250 1.90 12.24 6.01
C LEU A 250 1.88 12.64 7.49
N LYS A 251 1.15 13.71 7.84
CA LYS A 251 0.98 14.16 9.23
C LYS A 251 0.08 13.26 10.07
N SER A 252 -0.72 12.41 9.43
CA SER A 252 -1.68 11.54 10.11
C SER A 252 -1.03 10.32 10.75
N PHE A 253 0.21 9.98 10.38
CA PHE A 253 0.97 8.90 11.01
C PHE A 253 1.80 9.47 12.15
N GLY A 254 1.77 8.79 13.30
CA GLY A 254 2.69 9.07 14.38
C GLY A 254 4.05 8.47 14.02
N VAL A 255 4.93 9.29 13.47
CA VAL A 255 6.35 9.00 13.21
C VAL A 255 7.18 9.94 14.07
#